data_AF-A0A3D1SLZ9-F1
#
_entry.id   AF-A0A3D1SLZ9-F1
#
_cell.length_a   1.000
_cell.length_b   1.000
_cell.length_c   1.000
_cell.angle_alpha   90.00
_cell.angle_beta   90.00
_cell.angle_gamma   90.00
#
_symmetry.space_group_name_H-M   'P 1'
#
loop_
_entity.id
_entity.type
_entity.pdbx_description
1 polymer ?
#
loop_
_entity_poly.entity_id
_entity_poly.type
_entity_poly.pdbx_seq_one_letter_code
_entity_poly.pdbx_strand_id
1 'polypeptide(L)'
;MATTPDLSKATDFLWRTARLLERRRFAYLFLDGEQQAVLEALRPYQNPDGGFGNGLEPDVRGPVSQPVPTWTALCILDEAGAFADPMVTRAQRAH
;
A
#
# COMPACT_ATOMS: atom_id res chain seq x y z
N MET A 1 18.06 18.96 18.29
CA MET A 1 18.72 17.97 17.40
C MET A 1 17.70 16.89 17.09
N ALA A 2 17.41 16.62 15.82
CA ALA A 2 16.57 15.49 15.44
C ALA A 2 17.39 14.21 15.57
N THR A 3 16.89 13.24 16.33
CA THR A 3 17.50 11.92 16.44
C THR A 3 17.36 11.21 15.10
N THR A 4 18.46 10.75 14.52
CA THR A 4 18.41 9.91 13.32
C THR A 4 17.69 8.60 13.65
N PRO A 5 16.66 8.22 12.90
CA PRO A 5 15.93 6.98 13.16
C PRO A 5 16.83 5.76 12.97
N ASP A 6 16.68 4.78 13.87
CA ASP A 6 17.37 3.48 13.79
C ASP A 6 16.58 2.52 12.88
N LEU A 7 17.03 2.39 11.64
CA LEU A 7 16.36 1.55 10.63
C LEU A 7 16.38 0.07 11.00
N SER A 8 17.36 -0.41 11.77
CA SER A 8 17.40 -1.81 12.21
C SER A 8 16.23 -2.10 13.14
N LYS A 9 16.02 -1.24 14.14
CA LYS A 9 14.88 -1.38 15.07
C LYS A 9 13.54 -1.21 14.38
N ALA A 10 13.45 -0.29 13.42
CA ALA A 10 12.23 -0.10 12.63
C ALA A 10 11.91 -1.35 11.80
N THR A 11 12.92 -1.95 11.17
CA THR A 11 12.81 -3.19 10.40
C THR A 11 12.29 -4.32 11.29
N ASP A 12 12.93 -4.57 12.44
CA ASP A 12 12.52 -5.64 13.36
C ASP A 12 11.08 -5.46 13.85
N PHE A 13 10.67 -4.22 14.15
CA PHE A 13 9.31 -3.93 14.57
C PHE A 13 8.31 -4.26 13.46
N LEU A 14 8.53 -3.74 12.24
CA LEU A 14 7.61 -3.94 11.11
C LEU A 14 7.49 -5.40 10.70
N TRP A 15 8.58 -6.17 10.72
CA TRP A 15 8.55 -7.59 10.38
C TRP A 15 7.73 -8.41 11.38
N ARG A 16 7.63 -7.95 12.62
CA ARG A 16 6.89 -8.63 13.69
C ARG A 16 5.43 -8.20 13.78
N THR A 17 5.10 -6.96 13.42
CA THR A 17 3.78 -6.37 13.74
C THR A 17 2.99 -5.91 12.53
N ALA A 18 3.65 -5.50 11.44
CA ALA A 18 2.98 -4.87 10.31
C ALA A 18 2.34 -5.91 9.38
N ARG A 19 1.35 -5.50 8.58
CA ARG A 19 0.79 -6.36 7.53
C ARG A 19 1.79 -6.46 6.38
N LEU A 20 1.55 -7.40 5.48
CA LEU A 20 2.44 -7.62 4.34
C LEU A 20 2.63 -6.35 3.49
N LEU A 21 1.57 -5.59 3.23
CA LEU A 21 1.63 -4.36 2.45
C LEU A 21 2.60 -3.33 3.06
N GLU A 22 2.52 -3.05 4.36
CA GLU A 22 3.44 -2.12 5.02
C GLU A 22 4.89 -2.63 4.99
N ARG A 23 5.12 -3.94 5.13
CA ARG A 23 6.47 -4.51 5.03
C ARG A 23 7.06 -4.30 3.63
N ARG A 24 6.26 -4.49 2.58
CA ARG A 24 6.69 -4.27 1.20
C ARG A 24 6.94 -2.79 0.90
N ARG A 25 6.04 -1.90 1.36
CA ARG A 25 6.22 -0.44 1.24
C ARG A 25 7.51 0.02 1.94
N PHE A 26 7.75 -0.45 3.16
CA PHE A 26 8.97 -0.10 3.90
C PHE A 26 10.23 -0.61 3.22
N ALA A 27 10.23 -1.87 2.75
CA ALA A 27 11.38 -2.42 2.04
C ALA A 27 11.70 -1.63 0.77
N TYR A 28 10.67 -1.25 -0.01
CA TYR A 28 10.84 -0.40 -1.19
C TYR A 28 11.44 0.97 -0.85
N LEU A 29 10.92 1.64 0.19
CA LEU A 29 11.34 3.00 0.54
C LEU A 29 12.71 3.08 1.22
N PHE A 30 13.14 2.02 1.93
CA PHE A 30 14.29 2.12 2.84
C PHE A 30 15.33 0.99 2.71
N LEU A 31 15.01 -0.12 2.03
CA LEU A 31 15.87 -1.32 1.96
C LEU A 31 16.09 -1.81 0.52
N ASP A 32 16.07 -0.92 -0.47
CA ASP A 32 16.28 -1.22 -1.89
C ASP A 32 15.34 -2.32 -2.43
N GLY A 33 14.13 -2.41 -1.86
CA GLY A 33 13.11 -3.37 -2.29
C GLY A 33 12.52 -3.03 -3.66
N GLU A 34 12.00 -4.05 -4.34
CA GLU A 34 11.41 -3.90 -5.68
C GLU A 34 10.02 -3.25 -5.65
N GLN A 35 9.78 -2.30 -6.57
CA GLN A 35 8.45 -1.68 -6.78
C GLN A 35 7.36 -2.74 -6.95
N GLN A 36 7.65 -3.78 -7.73
CA GLN A 36 6.73 -4.87 -8.04
C GLN A 36 6.18 -5.57 -6.79
N ALA A 37 6.98 -5.71 -5.74
CA ALA A 37 6.55 -6.36 -4.50
C ALA A 37 5.47 -5.56 -3.74
N VAL A 38 5.48 -4.22 -3.87
CA VAL A 38 4.41 -3.35 -3.35
C VAL A 38 3.14 -3.56 -4.16
N LEU A 39 3.24 -3.59 -5.49
CA LEU A 39 2.10 -3.76 -6.39
C LEU A 39 1.40 -5.10 -6.18
N GLU A 40 2.17 -6.18 -6.03
CA GLU A 40 1.64 -7.52 -5.75
C GLU A 40 0.94 -7.60 -4.39
N ALA A 41 1.45 -6.90 -3.37
CA ALA A 41 0.81 -6.84 -2.07
C ALA A 41 -0.45 -5.95 -2.04
N LEU A 42 -0.51 -4.92 -2.90
CA LEU A 42 -1.64 -4.00 -2.99
C LEU A 42 -2.79 -4.57 -3.84
N ARG A 43 -2.48 -5.33 -4.89
CA ARG A 43 -3.46 -5.84 -5.87
C ARG A 43 -4.68 -6.56 -5.26
N PRO A 44 -4.57 -7.39 -4.20
CA PRO A 44 -5.71 -8.07 -3.60
C PRO A 44 -6.75 -7.12 -2.97
N TYR A 45 -6.39 -5.86 -2.73
CA TYR A 45 -7.31 -4.87 -2.19
C TYR A 45 -8.18 -4.20 -3.27
N GLN A 46 -7.82 -4.32 -4.56
CA GLN A 46 -8.63 -3.79 -5.66
C GLN A 46 -9.77 -4.75 -6.02
N ASN A 47 -10.99 -4.24 -5.97
CA ASN A 47 -12.20 -4.99 -6.27
C ASN A 47 -12.47 -5.08 -7.79
N PRO A 48 -13.39 -5.97 -8.21
CA PRO A 48 -13.77 -6.11 -9.61
C PRO A 48 -14.29 -4.83 -10.26
N ASP A 49 -15.00 -3.99 -9.49
CA ASP A 49 -15.49 -2.66 -9.90
C ASP A 49 -14.34 -1.67 -10.18
N GLY A 50 -13.12 -1.94 -9.72
CA GLY A 50 -11.95 -1.09 -9.87
C GLY A 50 -11.62 -0.23 -8.65
N GLY A 51 -12.54 -0.13 -7.68
CA GLY A 51 -12.30 0.54 -6.41
C GLY A 51 -11.49 -0.32 -5.45
N PHE A 52 -11.22 0.19 -4.25
CA PHE A 52 -10.45 -0.53 -3.23
C PHE A 52 -11.24 -0.74 -1.95
N GLY A 53 -11.00 -1.88 -1.30
CA GLY A 53 -11.65 -2.30 -0.05
C GLY A 53 -10.82 -3.35 0.67
N ASN A 54 -11.47 -4.37 1.23
CA ASN A 54 -10.85 -5.56 1.83
C ASN A 54 -9.86 -5.28 2.97
N GLY A 55 -10.13 -4.26 3.80
CA GLY A 55 -9.23 -3.94 4.91
C GLY A 55 -7.92 -3.29 4.49
N LEU A 56 -7.86 -2.64 3.33
CA LEU A 56 -6.70 -1.85 2.91
C LEU A 56 -6.37 -0.78 3.96
N GLU A 57 -7.38 -0.03 4.38
CA GLU A 57 -7.29 0.80 5.56
C GLU A 57 -7.58 -0.03 6.82
N PRO A 58 -6.71 0.04 7.85
CA PRO A 58 -6.73 -0.90 8.96
C PRO A 58 -7.97 -0.74 9.86
N ASP A 59 -8.56 0.44 9.89
CA ASP A 59 -9.81 0.77 10.57
C ASP A 59 -11.06 0.46 9.73
N VAL A 60 -10.92 0.36 8.40
CA VAL A 60 -12.01 0.05 7.45
C VAL A 60 -11.87 -1.39 6.95
N ARG A 61 -12.48 -2.34 7.66
CA ARG A 61 -12.37 -3.78 7.36
C ARG A 61 -13.40 -4.32 6.36
N GLY A 62 -14.25 -3.45 5.82
CA GLY A 62 -15.30 -3.84 4.87
C GLY A 62 -14.74 -4.32 3.53
N PRO A 63 -15.43 -5.25 2.84
CA PRO A 63 -14.99 -5.75 1.53
C PRO A 63 -15.34 -4.77 0.40
N VAL A 64 -16.36 -3.92 0.60
CA VAL A 64 -16.89 -3.02 -0.43
C VAL A 64 -15.91 -1.92 -0.76
N SER A 65 -15.88 -1.51 -2.03
CA SER A 65 -15.10 -0.37 -2.48
C SER A 65 -15.54 0.91 -1.78
N GLN A 66 -14.57 1.67 -1.25
CA GLN A 66 -14.85 2.91 -0.54
C GLN A 66 -13.87 4.02 -0.95
N PRO A 67 -14.28 5.30 -0.86
CA PRO A 67 -13.42 6.42 -1.22
C PRO A 67 -12.10 6.46 -0.44
N VAL A 68 -12.14 6.15 0.86
CA VAL A 68 -10.97 6.22 1.75
C VAL A 68 -9.91 5.17 1.37
N PRO A 69 -10.20 3.86 1.31
CA PRO A 69 -9.27 2.87 0.76
C PRO A 69 -8.77 3.19 -0.66
N THR A 70 -9.64 3.73 -1.52
CA THR A 70 -9.26 4.07 -2.91
C THR A 70 -8.24 5.19 -2.94
N TRP A 71 -8.45 6.26 -2.15
CA TRP A 71 -7.46 7.31 -1.96
C TRP A 71 -6.12 6.76 -1.45
N THR A 72 -6.17 5.88 -0.45
CA THR A 72 -4.98 5.26 0.13
C THR A 72 -4.20 4.42 -0.87
N ALA A 73 -4.90 3.65 -1.71
CA ALA A 73 -4.25 2.91 -2.78
C ALA A 73 -3.54 3.84 -3.78
N LEU A 74 -4.18 4.96 -4.15
CA LEU A 74 -3.57 5.95 -5.05
C LEU A 74 -2.32 6.57 -4.42
N CYS A 75 -2.33 6.92 -3.12
CA CYS A 75 -1.13 7.40 -2.43
C CYS A 75 -0.01 6.35 -2.44
N ILE A 76 -0.32 5.07 -2.19
CA ILE A 76 0.68 3.99 -2.23
C ILE A 76 1.26 3.82 -3.63
N LEU A 77 0.43 3.95 -4.68
CA LEU A 77 0.89 3.90 -6.07
C LEU A 77 1.77 5.10 -6.43
N ASP A 78 1.49 6.29 -5.86
CA ASP A 78 2.35 7.48 -6.00
C ASP A 78 3.70 7.26 -5.34
N GLU A 79 3.69 6.84 -4.07
CA GLU A 79 4.89 6.53 -3.29
C GLU A 79 5.78 5.51 -3.98
N ALA A 80 5.16 4.50 -4.59
CA ALA A 80 5.86 3.46 -5.34
C ALA A 80 6.35 3.96 -6.72
N GLY A 81 6.00 5.16 -7.18
CA GLY A 81 6.32 5.63 -8.54
C GLY A 81 5.57 4.86 -9.64
N ALA A 82 4.40 4.31 -9.31
CA ALA A 82 3.65 3.36 -10.13
C ALA A 82 2.33 3.94 -10.67
N PHE A 83 2.26 5.25 -10.92
CA PHE A 83 1.05 5.90 -11.42
C PHE A 83 0.62 5.44 -12.82
N ALA A 84 1.51 4.77 -13.56
CA ALA A 84 1.21 4.13 -14.84
C ALA A 84 0.61 2.71 -14.70
N ASP A 85 0.53 2.14 -13.50
CA ASP A 85 -0.05 0.80 -13.29
C ASP A 85 -1.56 0.80 -13.63
N PRO A 86 -2.10 -0.26 -14.27
CA PRO A 86 -3.53 -0.39 -14.57
C PRO A 86 -4.47 -0.19 -13.38
N MET A 87 -4.02 -0.43 -12.15
CA MET A 87 -4.78 -0.16 -10.92
C MET A 87 -5.28 1.29 -10.87
N VAL A 88 -4.49 2.27 -11.32
CA VAL A 88 -4.88 3.70 -11.33
C VAL A 88 -6.04 3.94 -12.29
N THR A 89 -5.94 3.44 -13.51
CA THR A 89 -7.00 3.63 -14.53
C THR A 89 -8.28 2.90 -14.13
N ARG A 90 -8.16 1.74 -13.48
CA ARG A 90 -9.33 1.01 -12.93
C ARG A 90 -10.01 1.80 -11.82
N ALA A 91 -9.26 2.42 -10.92
CA ALA A 91 -9.81 3.24 -9.84
C ALA A 91 -10.61 4.44 -10.35
N GLN A 92 -10.16 5.07 -11.44
CA GLN A 92 -10.86 6.19 -12.08
C GLN A 92 -12.22 5.81 -12.69
N ARG A 93 -12.43 4.51 -12.95
CA ARG A 93 -13.65 3.96 -13.56
C ARG A 93 -14.51 3.19 -12.58
N ALA A 94 -14.17 3.23 -11.28
CA ALA A 94 -14.94 2.56 -10.25
C ALA A 94 -16.34 3.18 -10.12
N HIS A 95 -17.35 2.32 -9.94
CA HIS A 95 -18.75 2.67 -9.78
C HIS A 95 -19.24 2.33 -8.38
#